data_AF-Q7P2N8-F1
#
_entry.id   AF-Q7P2N8-F1
#
_cell.length_a   1.000
_cell.length_b   1.000
_cell.length_c   1.000
_cell.angle_alpha   90.00
_cell.angle_beta   90.00
_cell.angle_gamma   90.00
#
_symmetry.space_group_name_H-M   'P 1'
#
loop_
_entity.id
_entity.type
_entity.pdbx_description
1 polymer ?
#
loop_
_entity_poly.entity_id
_entity_poly.type
_entity_poly.pdbx_seq_one_letter_code
_entity_poly.pdbx_strand_id
1 'polypeptide(L)'
;MRETMQYDNFVMKVLSTANTIGKILLTSGGETYRVEKAISIICKRFDLKAETFVTMTCVLTSAKKRDGETITEVNRIYTVSNNLDKIDKIHKILLNIHKYELEDLEKEIKKIQIQTVYKKNTLLISYFFSAAFFAILFGGKFKDFLVAGFGGIIIFYMTKFANKLKLNNFFINTLVDSYITILSFCY
;
A
#
# COMPACT_ATOMS: atom_id res chain seq x y z
N MET A 1 21.33 34.02 -8.60
CA MET A 1 20.47 33.91 -7.40
C MET A 1 19.06 33.41 -7.73
N ARG A 2 18.36 33.93 -8.76
CA ARG A 2 17.04 33.41 -9.18
C ARG A 2 17.10 31.98 -9.78
N GLU A 3 18.06 31.71 -10.65
CA GLU A 3 18.23 30.39 -11.29
C GLU A 3 18.67 29.29 -10.31
N THR A 4 19.50 29.64 -9.31
CA THR A 4 19.91 28.72 -8.24
C THR A 4 18.72 28.34 -7.37
N MET A 5 17.91 29.32 -6.97
CA MET A 5 16.70 29.09 -6.17
C MET A 5 15.65 28.27 -6.91
N GLN A 6 15.52 28.43 -8.23
CA GLN A 6 14.62 27.64 -9.06
C GLN A 6 15.09 26.18 -9.20
N TYR A 7 16.39 25.95 -9.35
CA TYR A 7 16.97 24.61 -9.38
C TYR A 7 16.79 23.89 -8.03
N ASP A 8 17.06 24.56 -6.92
CA ASP A 8 16.91 23.93 -5.60
C ASP A 8 15.46 23.53 -5.32
N ASN A 9 14.50 24.34 -5.78
CA ASN A 9 13.09 24.00 -5.71
C ASN A 9 12.74 22.77 -6.57
N PHE A 10 13.34 22.65 -7.76
CA PHE A 10 13.20 21.46 -8.60
C PHE A 10 13.76 20.21 -7.91
N VAL A 11 14.95 20.29 -7.31
CA VAL A 11 15.58 19.17 -6.58
C VAL A 11 14.69 18.71 -5.43
N MET A 12 14.16 19.66 -4.63
CA MET A 12 13.23 19.35 -3.54
C MET A 12 11.96 18.66 -4.05
N LYS A 13 11.41 19.13 -5.17
CA LYS A 13 10.18 18.60 -5.77
C LYS A 13 10.36 17.17 -6.27
N VAL A 14 11.48 16.88 -6.95
CA VAL A 14 11.82 15.51 -7.38
C VAL A 14 12.04 14.60 -6.17
N LEU A 15 12.82 15.04 -5.19
CA LEU A 15 13.13 14.24 -3.99
C LEU A 15 11.84 13.85 -3.26
N SER A 16 10.94 14.81 -3.07
CA SER A 16 9.65 14.58 -2.40
C SER A 16 8.72 13.68 -3.20
N THR A 17 8.71 13.82 -4.51
CA THR A 17 7.95 12.92 -5.40
C THR A 17 8.46 11.48 -5.28
N ALA A 18 9.78 11.29 -5.32
CA ALA A 18 10.41 9.97 -5.19
C ALA A 18 10.14 9.36 -3.80
N ASN A 19 10.33 10.14 -2.74
CA ASN A 19 10.12 9.71 -1.36
C ASN A 19 8.64 9.40 -1.06
N THR A 20 7.72 10.10 -1.73
CA THR A 20 6.28 9.80 -1.69
C THR A 20 5.96 8.47 -2.36
N ILE A 21 6.53 8.18 -3.54
CA ILE A 21 6.42 6.86 -4.16
C ILE A 21 6.95 5.78 -3.22
N GLY A 22 8.12 6.03 -2.60
CA GLY A 22 8.70 5.08 -1.68
C GLY A 22 7.81 4.78 -0.49
N LYS A 23 7.21 5.82 0.10
CA LYS A 23 6.21 5.71 1.16
C LYS A 23 4.99 4.90 0.70
N ILE A 24 4.46 5.15 -0.50
CA ILE A 24 3.29 4.41 -1.01
C ILE A 24 3.65 2.94 -1.22
N LEU A 25 4.79 2.63 -1.84
CA LEU A 25 5.23 1.24 -2.04
C LEU A 25 5.38 0.51 -0.70
N LEU A 26 6.08 1.11 0.27
CA LEU A 26 6.33 0.47 1.55
C LEU A 26 5.04 0.31 2.38
N THR A 27 4.17 1.32 2.41
CA THR A 27 2.84 1.22 3.06
C THR A 27 1.90 0.22 2.37
N SER A 28 2.16 -0.10 1.10
CA SER A 28 1.42 -1.09 0.31
C SER A 28 2.01 -2.50 0.39
N GLY A 29 3.05 -2.72 1.19
CA GLY A 29 3.68 -4.03 1.41
C GLY A 29 4.81 -4.36 0.45
N GLY A 30 5.38 -3.35 -0.23
CA GLY A 30 6.55 -3.52 -1.07
C GLY A 30 7.82 -3.82 -0.28
N GLU A 31 8.66 -4.70 -0.81
CA GLU A 31 9.97 -5.05 -0.23
C GLU A 31 10.93 -3.85 -0.25
N THR A 32 11.76 -3.70 0.78
CA THR A 32 12.64 -2.53 0.98
C THR A 32 13.55 -2.26 -0.22
N TYR A 33 14.20 -3.28 -0.79
CA TYR A 33 15.08 -3.11 -1.95
C TYR A 33 14.31 -2.65 -3.21
N ARG A 34 13.02 -3.01 -3.36
CA ARG A 34 12.18 -2.55 -4.47
C ARG A 34 11.81 -1.08 -4.29
N VAL A 35 11.58 -0.66 -3.06
CA VAL A 35 11.33 0.74 -2.69
C VAL A 35 12.57 1.59 -3.01
N GLU A 36 13.76 1.15 -2.59
CA GLU A 36 15.03 1.83 -2.90
C GLU A 36 15.28 1.93 -4.41
N LYS A 37 15.09 0.81 -5.13
CA LYS A 37 15.24 0.79 -6.59
C LYS A 37 14.27 1.76 -7.28
N ALA A 38 13.02 1.84 -6.81
CA ALA A 38 12.02 2.75 -7.37
C ALA A 38 12.43 4.22 -7.19
N ILE A 39 12.84 4.61 -5.97
CA ILE A 39 13.33 5.96 -5.67
C ILE A 39 14.53 6.30 -6.55
N SER A 40 15.51 5.38 -6.64
CA SER A 40 16.70 5.56 -7.47
C SER A 40 16.36 5.76 -8.95
N ILE A 41 15.40 5.02 -9.51
CA ILE A 41 14.95 5.17 -10.90
C ILE A 41 14.35 6.56 -11.13
N ILE A 42 13.53 7.05 -10.21
CA ILE A 42 12.88 8.38 -10.33
C ILE A 42 13.93 9.48 -10.23
N CYS A 43 14.81 9.45 -9.23
CA CYS A 43 15.86 10.45 -9.08
C CYS A 43 16.77 10.47 -10.32
N LYS A 44 17.19 9.31 -10.82
CA LYS A 44 18.00 9.20 -12.06
C LYS A 44 17.29 9.76 -13.29
N ARG A 45 15.97 9.62 -13.42
CA ARG A 45 15.20 10.19 -14.53
C ARG A 45 15.36 11.70 -14.62
N PHE A 46 15.45 12.38 -13.48
CA PHE A 46 15.58 13.84 -13.39
C PHE A 46 17.02 14.29 -13.11
N ASP A 47 18.00 13.46 -13.49
CA ASP A 47 19.44 13.71 -13.35
C ASP A 47 19.90 14.00 -11.91
N LEU A 48 19.20 13.41 -10.93
CA LEU A 48 19.49 13.54 -9.51
C LEU A 48 20.19 12.29 -8.98
N LYS A 49 21.38 12.49 -8.43
CA LYS A 49 22.06 11.47 -7.63
C LYS A 49 21.54 11.55 -6.19
N ALA A 50 20.71 10.58 -5.84
CA ALA A 50 20.18 10.42 -4.49
C ALA A 50 20.66 9.11 -3.88
N GLU A 51 20.98 9.16 -2.59
CA GLU A 51 21.20 7.99 -1.74
C GLU A 51 19.91 7.70 -0.98
N THR A 52 19.54 6.43 -0.89
CA THR A 52 18.26 6.02 -0.29
C THR A 52 18.51 4.88 0.68
N PHE A 53 17.89 4.95 1.85
CA PHE A 53 17.93 3.91 2.85
C PHE A 53 16.52 3.63 3.36
N VAL A 54 16.06 2.39 3.22
CA VAL A 54 14.69 2.00 3.55
C VAL A 54 14.67 0.89 4.58
N THR A 55 13.91 1.11 5.66
CA THR A 55 13.54 0.08 6.63
C THR A 55 12.02 -0.08 6.65
N MET A 56 11.50 -1.12 7.30
CA MET A 56 10.05 -1.36 7.40
C MET A 56 9.27 -0.19 8.04
N THR A 57 9.96 0.69 8.77
CA THR A 57 9.36 1.81 9.51
C THR A 57 9.79 3.17 8.98
N CYS A 58 10.68 3.25 7.98
CA CYS A 58 11.25 4.51 7.53
C CYS A 58 11.72 4.45 6.07
N VAL A 59 11.41 5.48 5.31
CA VAL A 59 12.04 5.77 4.01
C VAL A 59 12.86 7.05 4.19
N LEU A 60 14.17 6.95 3.98
CA LEU A 60 15.09 8.08 4.06
C LEU A 60 15.77 8.26 2.70
N THR A 61 15.65 9.46 2.13
CA THR A 61 16.24 9.79 0.83
C THR A 61 17.02 11.08 0.93
N SER A 62 18.25 11.10 0.42
CA SER A 62 19.14 12.24 0.50
C SER A 62 19.74 12.56 -0.88
N ALA A 63 19.82 13.84 -1.23
CA ALA A 63 20.41 14.30 -2.50
C ALA A 63 21.26 15.56 -2.28
N LYS A 64 22.30 15.73 -3.10
CA LYS A 64 23.14 16.92 -3.08
C LYS A 64 22.60 18.00 -4.03
N LYS A 65 22.50 19.23 -3.52
CA LYS A 65 22.25 20.45 -4.30
C LYS A 65 23.52 20.91 -5.02
N ARG A 66 23.37 21.92 -5.89
CA ARG A 66 24.49 22.51 -6.66
C ARG A 66 25.47 23.30 -5.79
N ASP A 67 25.01 23.88 -4.69
CA ASP A 67 25.81 24.60 -3.70
C ASP A 67 26.63 23.69 -2.77
N GLY A 68 26.47 22.36 -2.91
CA GLY A 68 27.12 21.35 -2.08
C GLY A 68 26.33 21.00 -0.81
N GLU A 69 25.23 21.70 -0.52
CA GLU A 69 24.33 21.34 0.58
C GLU A 69 23.63 20.03 0.29
N THR A 70 23.33 19.28 1.35
CA THR A 70 22.59 18.02 1.25
C THR A 70 21.17 18.24 1.75
N ILE A 71 20.20 17.86 0.92
CA ILE A 71 18.79 17.79 1.34
C ILE A 71 18.44 16.35 1.67
N THR A 72 17.73 16.16 2.77
CA THR A 72 17.31 14.83 3.23
C THR A 72 15.84 14.88 3.59
N GLU A 73 15.09 13.90 3.08
CA GLU A 73 13.69 13.72 3.37
C GLU A 73 13.47 12.40 4.08
N VAL A 74 12.63 12.43 5.12
CA VAL A 74 12.39 11.30 6.01
C VAL A 74 10.90 11.06 6.12
N ASN A 75 10.46 9.88 5.68
CA ASN A 75 9.08 9.44 5.76
C ASN A 75 8.96 8.28 6.74
N ARG A 76 8.40 8.53 7.92
CA ARG A 76 8.08 7.48 8.88
C ARG A 76 6.84 6.70 8.45
N ILE A 77 6.92 5.38 8.54
CA ILE A 77 5.84 4.45 8.24
C ILE A 77 5.27 3.92 9.55
N TYR A 78 3.98 4.13 9.75
CA TYR A 78 3.25 3.69 10.94
C TYR A 78 2.42 2.44 10.68
N THR A 79 1.89 2.32 9.46
CA THR A 79 1.01 1.24 9.07
C THR A 79 1.44 0.69 7.71
N VAL A 80 1.48 -0.63 7.62
CA VAL A 80 1.71 -1.37 6.39
C VAL A 80 0.46 -2.20 6.12
N SER A 81 0.03 -2.19 4.87
CA SER A 81 -1.10 -2.96 4.37
C SER A 81 -0.68 -3.65 3.08
N ASN A 82 -1.37 -4.71 2.65
CA ASN A 82 -1.11 -5.31 1.36
C ASN A 82 -2.01 -4.69 0.29
N ASN A 83 -1.43 -3.88 -0.60
CA ASN A 83 -2.15 -3.29 -1.72
C ASN A 83 -1.37 -3.50 -3.03
N LEU A 84 -1.57 -4.68 -3.61
CA LEU A 84 -0.92 -5.09 -4.86
C LEU A 84 -1.30 -4.21 -6.06
N ASP A 85 -2.49 -3.60 -6.06
CA ASP A 85 -2.94 -2.69 -7.11
C ASP A 85 -2.11 -1.39 -7.13
N LYS A 86 -1.80 -0.82 -5.95
CA LYS A 86 -0.88 0.34 -5.86
C LYS A 86 0.55 -0.04 -6.29
N ILE A 87 1.02 -1.23 -5.91
CA ILE A 87 2.34 -1.73 -6.31
C ILE A 87 2.42 -1.87 -7.84
N ASP A 88 1.42 -2.48 -8.47
CA ASP A 88 1.36 -2.67 -9.93
C ASP A 88 1.32 -1.33 -10.68
N LYS A 89 0.52 -0.37 -10.23
CA LYS A 89 0.46 0.97 -10.84
C LYS A 89 1.77 1.71 -10.76
N ILE A 90 2.44 1.69 -9.61
CA ILE A 90 3.76 2.30 -9.46
C ILE A 90 4.77 1.56 -10.36
N HIS A 91 4.70 0.24 -10.44
CA HIS A 91 5.57 -0.52 -11.34
C HIS A 91 5.39 -0.10 -12.81
N LYS A 92 4.15 0.08 -13.28
CA LYS A 92 3.85 0.58 -14.63
C LYS A 92 4.39 2.00 -14.88
N ILE A 93 4.32 2.87 -13.87
CA ILE A 93 4.95 4.19 -13.91
C ILE A 93 6.46 4.05 -14.07
N LEU A 94 7.12 3.21 -13.28
CA LEU A 94 8.57 3.02 -13.33
C LEU A 94 9.04 2.48 -14.71
N LEU A 95 8.28 1.57 -15.32
CA LEU A 95 8.57 1.07 -16.68
C LEU A 95 8.47 2.17 -17.74
N ASN A 96 7.55 3.12 -17.57
CA ASN A 96 7.30 4.20 -18.51
C ASN A 96 7.85 5.56 -18.03
N ILE A 97 8.77 5.58 -17.06
CA ILE A 97 9.21 6.80 -16.36
C ILE A 97 9.78 7.86 -17.31
N HIS A 98 10.33 7.43 -18.45
CA HIS A 98 10.85 8.30 -19.51
C HIS A 98 9.77 9.15 -20.20
N LYS A 99 8.49 8.77 -20.12
CA LYS A 99 7.36 9.49 -20.71
C LYS A 99 6.78 10.56 -19.78
N TYR A 100 7.19 10.59 -18.52
CA TYR A 100 6.64 11.50 -17.53
C TYR A 100 7.51 12.75 -17.38
N GLU A 101 6.85 13.90 -17.41
CA GLU A 101 7.36 15.13 -16.80
C GLU A 101 7.03 15.13 -15.30
N LEU A 102 7.69 15.98 -14.52
CA LEU A 102 7.58 15.98 -13.06
C LEU A 102 6.15 16.30 -12.60
N GLU A 103 5.51 17.31 -13.21
CA GLU A 103 4.14 17.70 -12.87
C GLU A 103 3.13 16.57 -13.12
N ASP A 104 3.31 15.81 -14.21
CA ASP A 104 2.40 14.72 -14.56
C ASP A 104 2.62 13.48 -13.68
N LEU A 105 3.88 13.21 -13.35
CA LEU A 105 4.23 12.19 -12.37
C LEU A 105 3.57 12.47 -11.01
N GLU A 106 3.66 13.70 -10.51
CA GLU A 106 3.02 14.11 -9.25
C GLU A 106 1.50 13.92 -9.28
N LYS A 107 0.84 14.27 -10.39
CA LYS A 107 -0.61 14.08 -10.55
C LYS A 107 -0.99 12.60 -10.50
N GLU A 108 -0.25 11.74 -11.21
CA GLU A 108 -0.51 10.31 -11.21
C GLU A 108 -0.28 9.69 -9.82
N ILE A 109 0.77 10.09 -9.11
CA ILE A 109 1.04 9.62 -7.74
C ILE A 109 -0.10 10.02 -6.80
N LYS A 110 -0.59 11.27 -6.89
CA LYS A 110 -1.74 11.73 -6.10
C LYS A 110 -3.00 10.90 -6.36
N LYS A 111 -3.26 10.54 -7.62
CA LYS A 111 -4.38 9.64 -7.98
C LYS A 111 -4.25 8.27 -7.31
N ILE A 112 -3.05 7.67 -7.37
CA ILE A 112 -2.77 6.36 -6.75
C ILE A 112 -2.94 6.43 -5.22
N GLN A 113 -2.55 7.55 -4.60
CA GLN A 113 -2.66 7.72 -3.16
C GLN A 113 -4.12 7.70 -2.67
N ILE A 114 -5.02 8.39 -3.37
CA ILE A 114 -6.44 8.58 -3.00
C ILE A 114 -7.31 7.37 -3.39
N GLN A 115 -6.83 6.49 -4.26
CA GLN A 115 -7.62 5.40 -4.79
C GLN A 115 -8.08 4.39 -3.73
N THR A 116 -9.38 4.07 -3.78
CA THR A 116 -10.01 3.01 -2.98
C THR A 116 -9.80 1.65 -3.65
N VAL A 117 -9.58 0.61 -2.84
CA VAL A 117 -9.05 -0.67 -3.31
C VAL A 117 -10.11 -1.48 -4.08
N TYR A 118 -11.31 -1.66 -3.52
CA TYR A 118 -12.37 -2.45 -4.16
C TYR A 118 -13.77 -1.96 -3.80
N LYS A 119 -14.72 -2.16 -4.73
CA LYS A 119 -16.15 -1.91 -4.48
C LYS A 119 -16.67 -2.91 -3.44
N LYS A 120 -17.66 -2.47 -2.63
CA LYS A 120 -18.27 -3.27 -1.56
C LYS A 120 -18.75 -4.65 -2.04
N ASN A 121 -19.38 -4.72 -3.21
CA ASN A 121 -19.95 -5.96 -3.74
C ASN A 121 -18.85 -6.97 -4.11
N THR A 122 -17.75 -6.49 -4.69
CA THR A 122 -16.60 -7.35 -5.01
C THR A 122 -16.00 -7.95 -3.74
N LEU A 123 -15.80 -7.13 -2.70
CA LEU A 123 -15.32 -7.61 -1.41
C LEU A 123 -16.27 -8.67 -0.81
N LEU A 124 -17.58 -8.41 -0.80
CA LEU A 124 -18.56 -9.34 -0.25
C LEU A 124 -18.49 -10.72 -0.94
N ILE A 125 -18.41 -10.74 -2.27
CA ILE A 125 -18.28 -11.96 -3.07
C ILE A 125 -16.96 -12.67 -2.76
N SER A 126 -15.86 -11.93 -2.65
CA SER A 126 -14.56 -12.49 -2.27
C SER A 126 -14.57 -13.14 -0.89
N TYR A 127 -15.23 -12.52 0.10
CA TYR A 127 -15.34 -13.12 1.45
C TYR A 127 -16.12 -14.44 1.43
N PHE A 128 -17.23 -14.49 0.67
CA PHE A 128 -17.99 -15.74 0.50
C PHE A 128 -17.13 -16.84 -0.10
N PHE A 129 -16.52 -16.59 -1.28
CA PHE A 129 -15.77 -17.61 -1.98
C PHE A 129 -14.48 -18.02 -1.25
N SER A 130 -13.78 -17.09 -0.61
CA SER A 130 -12.61 -17.42 0.21
C SER A 130 -12.97 -18.45 1.28
N ALA A 131 -13.99 -18.18 2.10
CA ALA A 131 -14.41 -19.09 3.16
C ALA A 131 -14.95 -20.43 2.60
N ALA A 132 -15.76 -20.36 1.55
CA ALA A 132 -16.37 -21.54 0.93
C ALA A 132 -15.31 -22.48 0.31
N PHE A 133 -14.31 -21.94 -0.39
CA PHE A 133 -13.23 -22.76 -0.96
C PHE A 133 -12.30 -23.35 0.09
N PHE A 134 -12.05 -22.65 1.21
CA PHE A 134 -11.31 -23.24 2.32
C PHE A 134 -12.04 -24.46 2.92
N ALA A 135 -13.37 -24.42 3.02
CA ALA A 135 -14.14 -25.58 3.49
C ALA A 135 -13.94 -26.80 2.58
N ILE A 136 -13.96 -26.62 1.25
CA ILE A 136 -13.65 -27.69 0.29
C ILE A 136 -12.19 -28.15 0.40
N LEU A 137 -11.25 -27.22 0.56
CA LEU A 137 -9.81 -27.51 0.66
C LEU A 137 -9.50 -28.45 1.84
N PHE A 138 -10.22 -28.32 2.96
CA PHE A 138 -10.06 -29.17 4.14
C PHE A 138 -10.98 -30.42 4.13
N GLY A 139 -11.52 -30.79 2.96
CA GLY A 139 -12.29 -32.02 2.78
C GLY A 139 -13.80 -31.91 3.06
N GLY A 140 -14.33 -30.69 3.18
CA GLY A 140 -15.76 -30.44 3.36
C GLY A 140 -16.60 -30.79 2.11
N LYS A 141 -17.87 -31.12 2.33
CA LYS A 141 -18.88 -31.40 1.30
C LYS A 141 -19.52 -30.10 0.79
N PHE A 142 -20.38 -30.21 -0.22
CA PHE A 142 -21.11 -29.06 -0.78
C PHE A 142 -21.95 -28.29 0.26
N LYS A 143 -22.45 -28.97 1.29
CA LYS A 143 -23.15 -28.29 2.40
C LYS A 143 -22.19 -27.39 3.19
N ASP A 144 -20.98 -27.87 3.48
CA ASP A 144 -19.94 -27.13 4.21
C ASP A 144 -19.47 -25.91 3.40
N PHE A 145 -19.41 -26.03 2.06
CA PHE A 145 -19.15 -24.90 1.16
C PHE A 145 -20.17 -23.76 1.36
N LEU A 146 -21.47 -24.07 1.35
CA LEU A 146 -22.51 -23.06 1.52
C LEU A 146 -22.48 -22.44 2.92
N VAL A 147 -22.37 -23.28 3.96
CA VAL A 147 -22.32 -22.82 5.35
C VAL A 147 -21.11 -21.92 5.59
N ALA A 148 -19.92 -22.34 5.16
CA ALA A 148 -18.69 -21.54 5.28
C ALA A 148 -18.76 -20.25 4.46
N GLY A 149 -19.32 -20.30 3.25
CA GLY A 149 -19.53 -19.11 2.43
C GLY A 149 -20.41 -18.07 3.10
N PHE A 150 -21.55 -18.47 3.66
CA PHE A 150 -22.40 -17.56 4.45
C PHE A 150 -21.69 -17.06 5.72
N GLY A 151 -20.88 -17.90 6.36
CA GLY A 151 -19.98 -17.50 7.43
C GLY A 151 -19.04 -16.37 7.01
N GLY A 152 -18.43 -16.47 5.82
CA GLY A 152 -17.60 -15.41 5.23
C GLY A 152 -18.36 -14.08 5.04
N ILE A 153 -19.62 -14.13 4.62
CA ILE A 153 -20.48 -12.93 4.52
C ILE A 153 -20.72 -12.29 5.89
N ILE A 154 -20.98 -13.10 6.93
CA ILE A 154 -21.18 -12.61 8.30
C ILE A 154 -19.91 -11.93 8.80
N ILE A 155 -18.75 -12.57 8.60
CA ILE A 155 -17.44 -12.00 8.94
C ILE A 155 -17.24 -10.64 8.25
N PHE A 156 -17.56 -10.52 6.96
CA PHE A 156 -17.48 -9.25 6.24
C PHE A 156 -18.26 -8.12 6.94
N TYR A 157 -19.50 -8.39 7.36
CA TYR A 157 -20.32 -7.41 8.07
C TYR A 157 -19.78 -7.10 9.47
N MET A 158 -19.32 -8.11 10.22
CA MET A 158 -18.69 -7.93 11.53
C MET A 158 -17.44 -7.05 11.42
N THR A 159 -16.53 -7.35 10.50
CA THR A 159 -15.33 -6.54 10.25
C THR A 159 -15.68 -5.12 9.86
N LYS A 160 -16.70 -4.92 9.01
CA LYS A 160 -17.15 -3.58 8.61
C LYS A 160 -17.73 -2.79 9.79
N PHE A 161 -18.54 -3.43 10.62
CA PHE A 161 -19.13 -2.81 11.81
C PHE A 161 -18.05 -2.47 12.85
N ALA A 162 -17.12 -3.38 13.09
CA ALA A 162 -16.06 -3.18 14.05
C ALA A 162 -15.06 -2.08 13.62
N ASN A 163 -14.75 -1.98 12.32
CA ASN A 163 -14.01 -0.85 11.76
C ASN A 163 -14.73 0.49 11.95
N LYS A 164 -16.07 0.52 11.85
CA LYS A 164 -16.87 1.73 12.12
C LYS A 164 -16.77 2.17 13.58
N LEU A 165 -16.62 1.22 14.50
CA LEU A 165 -16.45 1.47 15.93
C LEU A 165 -14.99 1.81 16.33
N LYS A 166 -14.05 1.84 15.37
CA LYS A 166 -12.61 2.02 15.63
C LYS A 166 -12.04 1.04 16.66
N LEU A 167 -12.63 -0.16 16.75
CA LEU A 167 -12.11 -1.20 17.63
C LEU A 167 -10.74 -1.64 17.12
N ASN A 168 -9.81 -1.89 18.05
CA ASN A 168 -8.51 -2.42 17.69
C ASN A 168 -8.69 -3.81 17.05
N ASN A 169 -7.87 -4.17 16.05
CA ASN A 169 -7.95 -5.45 15.34
C ASN A 169 -7.99 -6.66 16.28
N PHE A 170 -7.34 -6.55 17.44
CA PHE A 170 -7.43 -7.55 18.51
C PHE A 170 -8.88 -7.85 18.94
N PHE A 171 -9.69 -6.82 19.21
CA PHE A 171 -11.08 -7.00 19.61
C PHE A 171 -11.95 -7.57 18.48
N ILE A 172 -11.67 -7.16 17.23
CA ILE A 172 -12.39 -7.66 16.06
C ILE A 172 -12.15 -9.16 15.91
N ASN A 173 -10.89 -9.57 15.96
CA ASN A 173 -10.51 -10.98 15.80
C ASN A 173 -11.11 -11.82 16.92
N THR A 174 -11.01 -11.39 18.18
CA THR A 174 -11.61 -12.12 19.31
C THR A 174 -13.13 -12.30 19.18
N LEU A 175 -13.86 -11.29 18.69
CA LEU A 175 -15.32 -11.40 18.48
C LEU A 175 -15.67 -12.35 17.32
N VAL A 176 -14.87 -12.34 16.26
CA VAL A 176 -15.07 -13.24 15.11
C VAL A 176 -14.74 -14.68 15.50
N ASP A 177 -13.62 -14.90 16.19
CA ASP A 177 -13.15 -16.23 16.60
C ASP A 177 -14.11 -16.88 17.61
N SER A 178 -14.63 -16.10 18.57
CA SER A 178 -15.65 -16.60 19.52
C SER A 178 -16.95 -16.97 18.83
N TYR A 179 -17.41 -16.19 17.84
CA TYR A 179 -18.59 -16.53 17.05
C TYR A 179 -18.39 -17.82 16.25
N ILE A 180 -17.26 -17.98 15.55
CA ILE A 180 -16.93 -19.20 14.79
C ILE A 180 -16.88 -20.42 15.71
N THR A 181 -16.29 -20.29 16.89
CA THR A 181 -16.17 -21.39 17.87
C THR A 181 -17.55 -21.87 18.34
N ILE A 182 -18.46 -20.93 18.65
CA ILE A 182 -19.84 -21.28 19.05
C ILE A 182 -20.56 -22.00 17.91
N LEU A 183 -20.40 -21.51 16.68
CA LEU A 183 -21.02 -22.12 15.51
C LEU A 183 -20.49 -23.53 15.23
N SER A 184 -19.18 -23.73 15.42
CA SER A 184 -18.54 -25.05 15.30
C SER A 184 -18.93 -26.02 16.40
N PHE A 185 -19.35 -25.53 17.57
CA PHE A 185 -19.81 -26.38 18.67
C PHE A 185 -21.30 -26.77 18.52
N CYS A 186 -22.08 -25.96 17.80
CA CYS A 186 -23.48 -26.22 17.50
C CYS A 186 -23.70 -27.10 16.26
N TYR A 187 -22.65 -27.38 15.48
CA TYR A 187 -22.67 -28.22 14.29
C TYR A 187 -21.98 -29.56 14.55
#